data_AF-A0A8T5MYW4-F1
#
_entry.id   AF-A0A8T5MYW4-F1
#
_cell.length_a   1.000
_cell.length_b   1.000
_cell.length_c   1.000
_cell.angle_alpha   90.00
_cell.angle_beta   90.00
_cell.angle_gamma   90.00
#
_symmetry.space_group_name_H-M   'P 1'
#
loop_
_entity.id
_entity.type
_entity.pdbx_description
1 polymer ?
#
loop_
_entity_poly.entity_id
_entity_poly.type
_entity_poly.pdbx_seq_one_letter_code
_entity_poly.pdbx_strand_id
1 'polypeptide(L)'
;MTAKNLVLWDVGGVLLELTYSRFFEKALELTKISPEKFKKQYAELELRTLKGEISNENYQITAKKLLGNPGMTKKELENIVSLCWGSQVDDAVKLKKRIYDKGSCLGIFSNMNQFAWEYLSKKYLEMLKTYNSESPIIYSYLVKDVKPKLPMYKKAQKFAKE
;
A
#
# COMPACT_ATOMS: atom_id res chain seq x y z
N MET A 1 -12.09 22.37 -17.54
CA MET A 1 -10.71 22.37 -18.07
C MET A 1 -10.40 20.93 -18.44
N THR A 2 -10.18 20.62 -19.72
CA THR A 2 -9.80 19.26 -20.14
C THR A 2 -8.38 18.99 -19.64
N ALA A 3 -8.21 17.99 -18.75
CA ALA A 3 -6.88 17.66 -18.23
C ALA A 3 -5.97 17.23 -19.39
N LYS A 4 -4.79 17.84 -19.53
CA LYS A 4 -3.93 17.59 -20.68
C LYS A 4 -3.34 16.18 -20.69
N ASN A 5 -3.14 15.58 -19.51
CA ASN A 5 -2.60 14.23 -19.31
C ASN A 5 -3.06 13.65 -17.96
N LEU A 6 -3.19 12.32 -17.87
CA LEU A 6 -3.35 11.57 -16.63
C LEU A 6 -2.00 10.96 -16.23
N VAL A 7 -1.53 11.25 -15.02
CA VAL A 7 -0.30 10.66 -14.45
C VAL A 7 -0.67 9.81 -13.24
N LEU A 8 -0.30 8.53 -13.29
CA LEU A 8 -0.58 7.55 -12.24
C LEU A 8 0.69 7.30 -11.43
N TRP A 9 0.59 7.46 -10.10
CA TRP A 9 1.71 7.26 -9.19
C TRP A 9 1.60 5.93 -8.46
N ASP A 10 2.70 5.18 -8.44
CA ASP A 10 2.85 4.08 -7.49
C ASP A 10 3.11 4.65 -6.09
N VAL A 11 2.77 3.89 -5.04
CA VAL A 11 3.06 4.32 -3.67
C VAL A 11 4.39 3.75 -3.21
N GLY A 12 4.47 2.42 -3.07
CA GLY A 12 5.68 1.75 -2.61
C GLY A 12 6.83 1.86 -3.61
N GLY A 13 8.01 2.27 -3.15
CA GLY A 13 9.21 2.43 -3.97
C GLY A 13 9.23 3.68 -4.85
N VAL A 14 8.17 4.50 -4.83
CA VAL A 14 8.09 5.77 -5.59
C VAL A 14 7.77 6.94 -4.67
N LEU A 15 6.61 6.89 -4.01
CA LEU A 15 6.19 7.93 -3.07
C LEU A 15 6.57 7.61 -1.62
N LEU A 16 6.86 6.33 -1.33
CA LEU A 16 7.15 5.80 0.00
C LEU A 16 8.33 4.83 -0.09
N GLU A 17 9.31 4.98 0.79
CA GLU A 17 10.40 4.02 0.94
C GLU A 17 9.88 2.72 1.56
N LEU A 18 10.35 1.57 1.04
CA LEU A 18 9.98 0.26 1.57
C LEU A 18 11.18 -0.34 2.31
N THR A 19 10.97 -0.73 3.57
CA THR A 19 12.03 -1.19 4.48
C THR A 19 11.71 -2.53 5.13
N TYR A 20 11.40 -3.53 4.31
CA TYR A 20 11.02 -4.88 4.77
C TYR A 20 12.05 -5.55 5.69
N SER A 21 13.34 -5.21 5.57
CA SER A 21 14.38 -5.75 6.46
C SER A 21 14.07 -5.48 7.94
N ARG A 22 13.72 -4.24 8.28
CA ARG A 22 13.40 -3.83 9.67
C ARG A 22 12.18 -4.56 10.21
N PHE A 23 11.17 -4.75 9.37
CA PHE A 23 10.00 -5.55 9.73
C PHE A 23 10.39 -7.00 10.00
N PHE A 24 11.16 -7.63 9.11
CA PHE A 24 11.56 -9.02 9.30
C PHE A 24 12.45 -9.19 10.53
N GLU A 25 13.44 -8.32 10.75
CA GLU A 25 14.24 -8.32 11.98
C GLU A 25 13.35 -8.32 13.22
N LYS A 26 12.40 -7.37 13.29
CA LYS A 26 11.51 -7.28 14.45
C LYS A 26 10.55 -8.46 14.59
N ALA A 27 10.01 -8.95 13.48
CA ALA A 27 9.06 -10.05 13.48
C ALA A 27 9.71 -11.37 13.91
N LEU A 28 10.98 -11.58 13.56
CA LEU A 28 11.74 -12.77 13.93
C LEU A 28 12.07 -12.85 15.43
N GLU A 29 12.17 -11.71 16.12
CA GLU A 29 12.28 -11.67 17.59
C GLU A 29 11.00 -12.16 18.31
N LEU A 30 9.85 -12.00 17.66
CA LEU A 30 8.53 -12.24 18.26
C LEU A 30 7.98 -13.62 17.91
N THR A 31 8.27 -14.09 16.69
CA THR A 31 7.71 -15.34 16.19
C THR A 31 8.38 -16.58 16.81
N LYS A 32 7.63 -17.68 16.88
CA LYS A 32 8.12 -18.99 17.37
C LYS A 32 8.45 -19.96 16.24
N ILE A 33 8.30 -19.54 14.98
CA ILE A 33 8.59 -20.36 13.81
C ILE A 33 9.92 -19.97 13.16
N SER A 34 10.49 -20.87 12.36
CA SER A 34 11.76 -20.58 11.67
C SER A 34 11.63 -19.37 10.73
N PRO A 35 12.73 -18.60 10.52
CA PRO A 35 12.69 -17.43 9.66
C PRO A 35 12.18 -17.69 8.24
N GLU A 36 12.56 -18.82 7.65
CA GLU A 36 12.11 -19.22 6.32
C GLU A 36 10.59 -19.47 6.28
N LYS A 37 10.08 -20.19 7.29
CA LYS A 37 8.64 -20.47 7.42
C LYS A 37 7.86 -19.17 7.62
N PHE A 38 8.38 -18.26 8.44
CA PHE A 38 7.76 -16.95 8.66
C PHE A 38 7.70 -16.14 7.36
N LYS A 39 8.83 -16.00 6.65
CA LYS A 39 8.90 -15.27 5.38
C LYS A 39 7.91 -15.82 4.35
N LYS A 40 7.83 -17.14 4.21
CA LYS A 40 6.88 -17.80 3.30
C LYS A 40 5.43 -17.51 3.66
N GLN A 41 5.06 -17.73 4.93
CA GLN A 41 3.69 -17.54 5.40
C GLN A 41 3.26 -16.07 5.36
N TYR A 42 4.17 -15.15 5.69
CA TYR A 42 3.89 -13.71 5.62
C TYR A 42 3.75 -13.24 4.18
N ALA A 43 4.61 -13.68 3.25
CA ALA A 43 4.48 -13.34 1.84
C ALA A 43 3.17 -13.84 1.22
N GLU A 44 2.72 -15.04 1.60
CA GLU A 44 1.40 -15.56 1.21
C GLU A 44 0.27 -14.70 1.79
N LEU A 45 0.34 -14.37 3.07
CA LEU A 45 -0.62 -13.49 3.74
C LEU A 45 -0.69 -12.12 3.03
N GLU A 46 0.47 -11.51 2.77
CA GLU A 46 0.59 -10.22 2.10
C GLU A 46 -0.04 -10.27 0.70
N LEU A 47 0.28 -11.28 -0.11
CA LEU A 47 -0.30 -11.42 -1.44
C LEU A 47 -1.83 -11.53 -1.40
N ARG A 48 -2.38 -12.34 -0.49
CA ARG A 48 -3.83 -12.50 -0.33
C ARG A 48 -4.51 -11.20 0.08
N THR A 49 -3.89 -10.42 0.98
CA THR A 49 -4.41 -9.09 1.34
C THR A 49 -4.33 -8.08 0.21
N LEU A 50 -3.24 -8.08 -0.56
CA LEU A 50 -3.06 -7.19 -1.69
C LEU A 50 -4.12 -7.45 -2.77
N LYS A 51 -4.55 -8.69 -2.94
CA LYS A 51 -5.64 -9.09 -3.83
C LYS A 51 -7.04 -8.95 -3.22
N GLY A 52 -7.17 -8.46 -1.99
CA GLY A 52 -8.47 -8.35 -1.31
C GLY A 52 -9.17 -9.69 -1.09
N GLU A 53 -8.43 -10.81 -1.08
CA GLU A 53 -8.97 -12.16 -0.85
C GLU A 53 -9.28 -12.42 0.62
N ILE A 54 -8.72 -11.61 1.52
CA ILE A 54 -9.02 -11.65 2.95
C ILE A 54 -9.34 -10.24 3.45
N SER A 55 -10.23 -10.14 4.44
CA SER A 55 -10.58 -8.87 5.08
C SER A 55 -9.46 -8.34 5.95
N ASN A 56 -9.53 -7.05 6.29
CA ASN A 56 -8.57 -6.40 7.17
C ASN A 56 -8.56 -7.03 8.58
N GLU A 57 -9.71 -7.48 9.08
CA GLU A 57 -9.83 -8.16 10.36
C GLU A 57 -9.10 -9.50 10.33
N ASN A 58 -9.30 -10.29 9.27
CA ASN A 58 -8.64 -11.58 9.09
C ASN A 58 -7.12 -11.44 8.89
N TYR A 59 -6.68 -10.39 8.20
CA TYR A 59 -5.27 -10.04 8.13
C TYR A 59 -4.71 -9.81 9.53
N GLN A 60 -5.34 -8.96 10.34
CA GLN A 60 -4.86 -8.65 11.68
C GLN A 60 -4.79 -9.89 12.57
N ILE A 61 -5.82 -10.75 12.56
CA ILE A 61 -5.83 -12.01 13.31
C ILE A 61 -4.67 -12.91 12.88
N THR A 62 -4.47 -13.07 11.56
CA THR A 62 -3.43 -13.96 11.03
C THR A 62 -2.03 -13.41 11.29
N ALA A 63 -1.80 -12.12 11.09
CA ALA A 63 -0.52 -11.47 11.35
C ALA A 63 -0.12 -11.58 12.83
N LYS A 64 -1.05 -11.35 13.77
CA LYS A 64 -0.80 -11.52 15.22
C LYS A 64 -0.42 -12.95 15.59
N LYS A 65 -1.08 -13.94 14.97
CA LYS A 65 -0.72 -15.37 15.14
C LYS A 65 0.67 -15.67 14.58
N LEU A 66 1.01 -15.16 13.39
CA LEU A 66 2.34 -15.33 12.80
C LEU A 66 3.44 -14.69 13.64
N LEU A 67 3.16 -13.54 14.25
CA LEU A 67 4.06 -12.85 15.19
C LEU A 67 4.13 -13.51 16.57
N GLY A 68 3.47 -14.66 16.78
CA GLY A 68 3.53 -15.39 18.05
C GLY A 68 2.77 -14.74 19.22
N ASN A 69 2.03 -13.65 18.98
CA ASN A 69 1.28 -12.92 19.99
C ASN A 69 -0.15 -12.59 19.53
N PRO A 70 -1.10 -13.54 19.65
CA PRO A 70 -2.50 -13.33 19.29
C PRO A 70 -3.21 -12.22 20.10
N GLY A 71 -2.73 -11.91 21.31
CA GLY A 71 -3.32 -10.91 22.21
C GLY A 71 -2.93 -9.46 21.89
N MET A 72 -2.03 -9.25 20.93
CA MET A 72 -1.57 -7.94 20.50
C MET A 72 -2.72 -7.02 20.06
N THR A 73 -2.68 -5.77 20.50
CA THR A 73 -3.62 -4.72 20.10
C THR A 73 -3.42 -4.33 18.63
N LYS A 74 -4.39 -3.62 18.03
CA LYS A 74 -4.23 -3.08 16.66
C LYS A 74 -3.03 -2.14 16.57
N LYS A 75 -2.83 -1.27 17.56
CA LYS A 75 -1.75 -0.27 17.59
C LYS A 75 -0.37 -0.92 17.67
N GLU A 76 -0.20 -1.96 18.48
CA GLU A 76 1.06 -2.71 18.54
C GLU A 76 1.36 -3.41 17.22
N LEU A 77 0.34 -4.00 16.57
CA LEU A 77 0.51 -4.60 15.25
C LEU A 77 0.88 -3.54 14.20
N GLU A 78 0.21 -2.38 14.21
CA GLU A 78 0.56 -1.24 13.35
C GLU A 78 2.01 -0.82 13.55
N ASN A 79 2.49 -0.72 14.80
CA ASN A 79 3.88 -0.35 15.09
C ASN A 79 4.90 -1.33 14.49
N ILE A 80 4.58 -2.62 14.45
CA ILE A 80 5.48 -3.65 13.90
C ILE A 80 5.38 -3.67 12.36
N VAL A 81 4.17 -3.79 11.82
CA VAL A 81 3.97 -3.91 10.36
C VAL A 81 4.39 -2.64 9.65
N SER A 82 4.21 -1.47 10.27
CA SER A 82 4.64 -0.20 9.67
C SER A 82 6.15 -0.05 9.52
N LEU A 83 6.95 -0.96 10.09
CA LEU A 83 8.39 -1.04 9.79
C LEU A 83 8.66 -1.40 8.32
N CYS A 84 7.67 -1.97 7.59
CA CYS A 84 7.75 -2.13 6.14
C CYS A 84 7.70 -0.80 5.38
N TRP A 85 7.14 0.25 6.01
CA TRP A 85 6.85 1.53 5.40
C TRP A 85 7.76 2.61 6.01
N GLY A 86 8.83 2.92 5.31
CA GLY A 86 9.82 3.92 5.70
C GLY A 86 9.28 5.35 5.59
N SER A 87 10.15 6.26 5.18
CA SER A 87 9.80 7.66 4.97
C SER A 87 9.01 7.85 3.68
N GLN A 88 8.18 8.90 3.64
CA GLN A 88 7.72 9.42 2.36
C GLN A 88 8.92 9.98 1.58
N VAL A 89 8.89 9.86 0.25
CA VAL A 89 9.90 10.44 -0.64
C VAL A 89 9.48 11.88 -0.96
N ASP A 90 9.94 12.83 -0.14
CA ASP A 90 9.52 14.24 -0.20
C ASP A 90 9.62 14.86 -1.61
N ASP A 91 10.69 14.55 -2.34
CA ASP A 91 10.90 15.08 -3.69
C ASP A 91 9.90 14.52 -4.69
N ALA A 92 9.49 13.26 -4.56
CA ALA A 92 8.44 12.67 -5.39
C ALA A 92 7.07 13.30 -5.09
N VAL A 93 6.76 13.54 -3.81
CA VAL A 93 5.53 14.23 -3.39
C VAL A 93 5.49 15.68 -3.92
N LYS A 94 6.61 16.41 -3.83
CA LYS A 94 6.73 17.77 -4.40
C LYS A 94 6.58 17.76 -5.92
N LEU A 95 7.24 16.81 -6.61
CA LEU A 95 7.15 16.68 -8.06
C LEU A 95 5.71 16.39 -8.49
N LYS A 96 5.04 15.46 -7.80
CA LYS A 96 3.63 15.15 -7.99
C LYS A 96 2.78 16.43 -7.93
N LYS A 97 2.89 17.22 -6.86
CA LYS A 97 2.17 18.50 -6.75
C LYS A 97 2.48 19.47 -7.90
N ARG A 98 3.75 19.64 -8.27
CA ARG A 98 4.14 20.51 -9.39
C ARG A 98 3.54 20.08 -10.74
N ILE A 99 3.36 18.78 -10.96
CA ILE A 99 2.72 18.25 -12.18
C ILE A 99 1.22 18.57 -12.19
N TYR A 100 0.54 18.47 -11.04
CA TYR A 100 -0.85 18.92 -10.90
C TYR A 100 -0.99 20.43 -11.13
N ASP A 101 -0.13 21.24 -10.52
CA ASP A 101 -0.18 22.70 -10.65
C ASP A 101 0.05 23.16 -12.11
N LYS A 102 0.63 22.30 -12.98
CA LYS A 102 0.74 22.50 -14.44
C LYS A 102 -0.48 22.04 -15.24
N GLY A 103 -1.56 21.62 -14.58
CA GLY A 103 -2.84 21.24 -15.20
C GLY A 103 -2.98 19.76 -15.57
N SER A 104 -2.15 18.87 -15.01
CA SER A 104 -2.30 17.41 -15.21
C SER A 104 -3.21 16.80 -14.16
N CYS A 105 -3.95 15.74 -14.54
CA CYS A 105 -4.73 14.93 -13.61
C CYS A 105 -3.82 13.89 -12.93
N LEU A 106 -3.97 13.69 -11.61
CA LEU A 106 -3.08 12.83 -10.84
C LEU A 106 -3.82 11.70 -10.14
N GLY A 107 -3.58 10.46 -10.57
CA GLY A 107 -4.11 9.28 -9.91
C GLY A 107 -3.09 8.51 -9.08
N ILE A 108 -3.58 7.55 -8.31
CA ILE A 108 -2.79 6.53 -7.62
C ILE A 108 -3.01 5.18 -8.29
N PHE A 109 -1.93 4.42 -8.50
CA PHE A 109 -1.95 3.08 -9.08
C PHE A 109 -0.97 2.16 -8.33
N SER A 110 -1.43 1.57 -7.24
CA SER A 110 -0.56 0.87 -6.28
C SER A 110 -1.07 -0.52 -5.94
N ASN A 111 -0.12 -1.45 -5.80
CA ASN A 111 -0.36 -2.63 -4.98
C ASN A 111 -0.43 -2.13 -3.53
N MET A 112 -1.59 -2.27 -2.91
CA MET A 112 -1.90 -1.71 -1.59
C MET A 112 -2.89 -2.66 -0.93
N ASN A 113 -2.70 -2.92 0.36
CA ASN A 113 -3.71 -3.60 1.16
C ASN A 113 -4.44 -2.58 2.04
N GLN A 114 -5.63 -2.95 2.53
CA GLN A 114 -6.45 -2.05 3.32
C GLN A 114 -5.77 -1.60 4.62
N PHE A 115 -5.04 -2.49 5.30
CA PHE A 115 -4.33 -2.17 6.54
C PHE A 115 -3.27 -1.07 6.33
N ALA A 116 -2.48 -1.19 5.26
CA ALA A 116 -1.50 -0.20 4.84
C ALA A 116 -2.15 1.12 4.48
N TRP A 117 -3.24 1.10 3.71
CA TRP A 117 -3.98 2.32 3.37
C TRP A 117 -4.52 3.04 4.62
N GLU A 118 -5.10 2.31 5.59
CA GLU A 118 -5.62 2.89 6.84
C GLU A 118 -4.51 3.57 7.67
N TYR A 119 -3.30 3.00 7.68
CA TYR A 119 -2.16 3.60 8.37
C TYR A 119 -1.59 4.81 7.60
N LEU A 120 -1.29 4.63 6.31
CA LEU A 120 -0.62 5.63 5.49
C LEU A 120 -1.50 6.86 5.24
N SER A 121 -2.82 6.70 5.13
CA SER A 121 -3.75 7.84 4.98
C SER A 121 -3.79 8.76 6.19
N LYS A 122 -3.53 8.24 7.39
CA LYS A 122 -3.41 9.04 8.61
C LYS A 122 -2.06 9.72 8.72
N LYS A 123 -0.98 9.01 8.37
CA LYS A 123 0.40 9.46 8.58
C LYS A 123 0.94 10.33 7.45
N TYR A 124 0.60 10.02 6.21
CA TYR A 124 1.14 10.63 4.98
C TYR A 124 0.01 11.04 4.05
N LEU A 125 -0.92 11.87 4.55
CA LEU A 125 -2.10 12.29 3.79
C LEU A 125 -1.72 12.97 2.47
N GLU A 126 -0.77 13.91 2.48
CA GLU A 126 -0.31 14.63 1.28
C GLU A 126 0.23 13.69 0.20
N MET A 127 0.95 12.65 0.60
CA MET A 127 1.49 11.64 -0.31
C MET A 127 0.38 10.95 -1.11
N LEU A 128 -0.75 10.66 -0.48
CA LEU A 128 -1.87 9.94 -1.10
C LEU A 128 -2.90 10.87 -1.80
N LYS A 129 -2.80 12.19 -1.65
CA LYS A 129 -3.75 13.13 -2.27
C LYS A 129 -3.71 13.09 -3.79
N THR A 130 -4.88 13.09 -4.43
CA THR A 130 -5.01 13.20 -5.90
C THR A 130 -5.36 14.61 -6.37
N TYR A 131 -5.68 15.54 -5.45
CA TYR A 131 -5.97 16.96 -5.67
C TYR A 131 -7.19 17.28 -6.56
N ASN A 132 -7.84 16.29 -7.17
CA ASN A 132 -9.16 16.39 -7.81
C ASN A 132 -10.00 15.15 -7.46
N SER A 133 -11.30 15.33 -7.24
CA SER A 133 -12.28 14.25 -7.00
C SER A 133 -12.45 13.31 -8.19
N GLU A 134 -12.19 13.78 -9.41
CA GLU A 134 -12.27 12.96 -10.63
C GLU A 134 -11.03 12.09 -10.85
N SER A 135 -9.95 12.35 -10.12
CA SER A 135 -8.71 11.61 -10.31
C SER A 135 -8.79 10.19 -9.74
N PRO A 136 -8.32 9.18 -10.48
CA PRO A 136 -8.51 7.79 -10.08
C PRO A 136 -7.61 7.38 -8.92
N ILE A 137 -8.19 6.65 -7.97
CA ILE A 137 -7.45 5.89 -6.96
C ILE A 137 -7.65 4.41 -7.23
N ILE A 138 -6.57 3.73 -7.59
CA ILE A 138 -6.59 2.33 -8.02
C ILE A 138 -5.66 1.55 -7.09
N TYR A 139 -6.27 0.94 -6.08
CA TYR A 139 -5.59 0.04 -5.15
C TYR A 139 -5.90 -1.42 -5.48
N SER A 140 -4.89 -2.27 -5.41
CA SER A 140 -5.03 -3.70 -5.72
C SER A 140 -6.14 -4.38 -4.91
N TYR A 141 -6.29 -4.06 -3.62
CA TYR A 141 -7.32 -4.69 -2.78
C TYR A 141 -8.76 -4.32 -3.20
N LEU A 142 -8.96 -3.15 -3.81
CA LEU A 142 -10.25 -2.73 -4.36
C LEU A 142 -10.53 -3.38 -5.71
N VAL A 143 -9.48 -3.54 -6.53
CA VAL A 143 -9.56 -4.17 -7.85
C VAL A 143 -9.64 -5.71 -7.74
N LYS A 144 -9.24 -6.26 -6.60
CA LYS A 144 -9.09 -7.70 -6.32
C LYS A 144 -8.03 -8.39 -7.18
N ASP A 145 -6.98 -7.66 -7.54
CA ASP A 145 -5.84 -8.19 -8.27
C ASP A 145 -4.62 -7.28 -8.10
N VAL A 146 -3.41 -7.77 -8.40
CA VAL A 146 -2.15 -7.04 -8.23
C VAL A 146 -1.49 -6.73 -9.57
N LYS A 147 -0.71 -5.65 -9.65
CA LYS A 147 0.21 -5.42 -10.78
C LYS A 147 1.19 -6.59 -10.89
N PRO A 148 1.55 -7.04 -12.11
CA PRO A 148 1.20 -6.47 -13.42
C PRO A 148 -0.04 -7.12 -14.08
N LYS A 149 -1.04 -7.60 -13.32
CA LYS A 149 -2.20 -8.29 -13.90
C LYS A 149 -3.15 -7.35 -14.65
N LEU A 150 -3.72 -7.87 -15.73
CA LEU A 150 -4.58 -7.11 -16.66
C LEU A 150 -5.75 -6.35 -16.01
N PRO A 151 -6.44 -6.89 -14.98
CA PRO A 151 -7.55 -6.16 -14.33
C PRO A 151 -7.15 -4.78 -13.78
N MET A 152 -5.93 -4.65 -13.25
CA MET A 152 -5.39 -3.39 -12.75
C MET A 152 -5.30 -2.33 -13.86
N TYR A 153 -4.72 -2.69 -15.01
CA TYR A 153 -4.57 -1.78 -16.15
C TYR A 153 -5.89 -1.47 -16.83
N LYS A 154 -6.83 -2.44 -16.90
CA LYS A 154 -8.19 -2.17 -17.40
C LYS A 154 -8.91 -1.13 -16.56
N LYS A 155 -8.70 -1.12 -15.23
CA LYS A 155 -9.26 -0.08 -14.36
C LYS A 155 -8.65 1.29 -14.66
N ALA A 156 -7.34 1.37 -14.89
CA ALA A 156 -6.65 2.61 -15.26
C ALA A 156 -7.12 3.17 -16.61
N GLN A 157 -7.30 2.31 -17.62
CA GLN A 157 -7.70 2.72 -18.97
C GLN A 157 -9.10 3.34 -19.06
N LYS A 158 -10.01 2.98 -18.14
CA LYS A 158 -11.36 3.59 -18.10
C LYS A 158 -11.28 5.11 -17.92
N PHE A 159 -10.37 5.58 -17.08
CA PHE A 159 -10.16 7.01 -16.80
C PHE A 159 -9.37 7.76 -17.87
N ALA A 160 -8.78 7.06 -18.84
CA ALA A 160 -8.08 7.70 -19.95
C ALA A 160 -9.00 7.95 -21.15
N LYS A 161 -10.23 7.44 -21.13
CA LYS A 161 -11.21 7.51 -22.23
C LYS A 161 -12.42 8.41 -21.92
N GLU A 162 -12.54 8.84 -20.68
CA GLU A 162 -13.53 9.81 -20.18
C GLU A 162 -12.91 11.21 -20.19
#